data_AF-A0A0D8L3D4-F1
#
_entry.id   AF-A0A0D8L3D4-F1
#
_cell.length_a   1.000
_cell.length_b   1.000
_cell.length_c   1.000
_cell.angle_alpha   90.00
_cell.angle_beta   90.00
_cell.angle_gamma   90.00
#
_symmetry.space_group_name_H-M   'P 1'
#
loop_
_entity.id
_entity.type
_entity.pdbx_description
1 polymer ?
#
loop_
_entity_poly.entity_id
_entity_poly.type
_entity_poly.pdbx_seq_one_letter_code
_entity_poly.pdbx_strand_id
1 'polypeptide(L)'
;MFLASWAAIFITDYYCKHKTAGYDDVSLYGDTGVILPTFLCWLGGSVAGLLVTKTGFINGPFATGVFENSSLGLFVSFLVSMAAYRLTLMMKPVRS
;
A
#
# COMPACT_ATOMS: atom_id res chain seq x y z
N MET A 1 5.09 6.22 6.62
CA MET A 1 4.14 5.09 6.53
C MET A 1 3.21 5.26 5.35
N PHE A 2 2.40 6.30 5.32
CA PHE A 2 1.44 6.60 4.24
C PHE A 2 2.01 6.63 2.81
N LEU A 3 3.24 7.11 2.64
CA LEU A 3 3.88 7.14 1.32
C LEU A 3 4.44 5.77 0.92
N ALA A 4 4.88 4.97 1.89
CA ALA A 4 5.40 3.63 1.65
C ALA A 4 4.29 2.67 1.22
N SER A 5 3.09 2.79 1.82
CA SER A 5 1.90 2.06 1.39
C SER A 5 1.47 2.43 -0.03
N TRP A 6 1.49 3.73 -0.39
CA TRP A 6 1.23 4.15 -1.78
C TRP A 6 2.27 3.62 -2.76
N ALA A 7 3.56 3.74 -2.43
CA ALA A 7 4.64 3.22 -3.27
C ALA A 7 4.48 1.71 -3.52
N ALA A 8 4.14 0.94 -2.49
CA ALA A 8 3.88 -0.49 -2.63
C ALA A 8 2.74 -0.80 -3.61
N ILE A 9 1.62 -0.08 -3.50
CA ILE A 9 0.47 -0.26 -4.37
C ILE A 9 0.84 0.09 -5.82
N PHE A 10 1.43 1.26 -6.07
CA PHE A 10 1.77 1.69 -7.42
C PHE A 10 2.81 0.78 -8.09
N ILE A 11 3.84 0.38 -7.35
CA ILE A 11 4.82 -0.59 -7.86
C ILE A 11 4.11 -1.89 -8.22
N THR A 12 3.27 -2.42 -7.33
CA THR A 12 2.57 -3.69 -7.57
C THR A 12 1.62 -3.60 -8.76
N ASP A 13 0.85 -2.52 -8.87
CA ASP A 13 -0.08 -2.29 -9.96
C ASP A 13 0.63 -2.16 -11.31
N TYR A 14 1.70 -1.36 -11.35
CA TYR A 14 2.51 -1.20 -12.56
C TYR A 14 3.09 -2.53 -13.03
N TYR A 15 3.73 -3.30 -12.14
CA TYR A 15 4.34 -4.58 -12.52
C TYR A 15 3.31 -5.66 -12.90
N CYS A 16 2.10 -5.63 -12.34
CA CYS A 16 1.09 -6.67 -12.58
C CYS A 16 0.18 -6.38 -13.79
N LYS A 17 -0.16 -5.11 -14.04
CA LYS A 17 -1.13 -4.73 -15.08
C LYS A 17 -0.53 -3.90 -16.20
N HIS A 18 0.24 -2.88 -15.86
CA HIS A 18 0.58 -1.81 -16.81
C HIS A 18 1.95 -1.96 -17.46
N LYS A 19 2.81 -2.87 -16.97
CA LYS A 19 4.15 -3.12 -17.52
C LYS A 19 4.15 -3.46 -19.01
N THR A 20 3.13 -4.19 -19.46
CA THR A 20 3.03 -4.67 -20.85
C THR A 20 1.96 -3.94 -21.67
N ALA A 21 0.86 -3.51 -21.03
CA ALA A 21 -0.28 -2.91 -21.72
C ALA A 21 -0.27 -1.37 -21.71
N GLY A 22 0.55 -0.74 -20.85
CA GLY A 22 0.46 0.70 -20.60
C GLY A 22 -0.78 1.05 -19.76
N TYR A 23 -1.03 2.35 -19.59
CA TYR A 23 -2.21 2.87 -18.91
C TYR A 23 -3.25 3.31 -19.95
N ASP A 24 -4.52 3.08 -19.65
CA ASP A 24 -5.64 3.53 -20.50
C ASP A 24 -5.90 5.03 -20.28
N ASP A 25 -6.24 5.76 -21.34
CA ASP A 25 -6.46 7.22 -21.25
C ASP A 25 -7.61 7.58 -20.31
N VAL A 26 -8.66 6.76 -20.25
CA VAL A 26 -9.79 6.99 -19.32
C VAL A 26 -9.35 6.74 -17.87
N SER A 27 -8.44 5.79 -17.65
CA SER A 27 -7.88 5.54 -16.31
C SER A 27 -6.97 6.65 -15.81
N LEU A 28 -6.28 7.37 -16.71
CA LEU A 28 -5.36 8.45 -16.37
C LEU A 28 -6.02 9.82 -16.31
N TYR A 29 -6.90 10.12 -17.26
CA TYR A 29 -7.49 11.46 -17.45
C TYR A 29 -8.99 11.50 -17.18
N GLY A 30 -9.64 10.35 -17.02
CA GLY A 30 -11.06 10.27 -16.69
C GLY A 30 -11.31 10.49 -15.20
N ASP A 31 -12.50 11.00 -14.88
CA ASP A 31 -12.95 11.22 -13.51
C ASP A 31 -13.42 9.89 -12.90
N THR A 32 -12.47 9.09 -12.43
CA THR A 32 -12.67 7.69 -12.00
C THR A 32 -13.02 7.54 -10.52
N GLY A 33 -13.04 8.65 -9.77
CA GLY A 33 -13.36 8.67 -8.34
C GLY A 33 -12.40 7.84 -7.48
N VAL A 34 -12.85 7.47 -6.28
CA VAL A 34 -12.02 6.70 -5.32
C VAL A 34 -12.20 5.20 -5.55
N ILE A 35 -11.10 4.51 -5.87
CA ILE A 35 -11.06 3.05 -5.94
C ILE A 35 -11.00 2.49 -4.51
N LEU A 36 -12.18 2.19 -3.94
CA LEU A 36 -12.31 1.77 -2.54
C LEU A 36 -11.41 0.58 -2.14
N PRO A 37 -11.25 -0.50 -2.93
CA PRO A 37 -10.34 -1.59 -2.58
C PRO A 37 -8.89 -1.13 -2.43
N THR A 38 -8.40 -0.29 -3.33
CA THR A 38 -7.04 0.27 -3.29
C THR A 38 -6.86 1.14 -2.05
N PHE A 39 -7.86 1.96 -1.74
CA PHE A 39 -7.86 2.79 -0.53
C PHE A 39 -7.81 1.95 0.75
N LEU A 40 -8.55 0.84 0.81
CA LEU A 40 -8.53 -0.07 1.97
C LEU A 40 -7.17 -0.77 2.13
N CYS A 41 -6.53 -1.18 1.03
CA CYS A 41 -5.16 -1.73 1.07
C CYS A 41 -4.16 -0.70 1.61
N TRP A 42 -4.26 0.54 1.13
CA TRP A 42 -3.43 1.64 1.60
C TRP A 42 -3.64 1.91 3.09
N LEU A 43 -4.90 1.96 3.53
CA LEU A 43 -5.26 2.23 4.92
C LEU A 43 -4.73 1.12 5.83
N GLY A 44 -4.96 -0.15 5.46
CA GLY A 44 -4.50 -1.31 6.22
C GLY A 44 -2.98 -1.33 6.40
N GLY A 45 -2.21 -1.11 5.34
CA GLY A 45 -0.75 -1.06 5.47
C GLY A 45 -0.24 0.20 6.17
N SER A 46 -0.94 1.33 6.06
CA SER A 46 -0.58 2.55 6.81
C SER A 46 -0.77 2.34 8.32
N VAL A 47 -1.90 1.73 8.72
CA VAL A 47 -2.19 1.38 10.12
C VAL A 47 -1.19 0.35 10.64
N ALA A 48 -0.91 -0.72 9.88
CA ALA A 48 0.08 -1.72 10.27
C ALA A 48 1.48 -1.11 10.51
N GLY A 49 1.90 -0.18 9.65
CA GLY A 49 3.15 0.57 9.85
C GLY A 49 3.13 1.44 11.11
N LEU A 50 2.01 2.12 11.39
CA LEU A 50 1.88 2.94 12.59
C LEU A 50 1.89 2.11 13.88
N LEU A 51 1.30 0.90 13.87
CA LEU A 51 1.26 0.02 15.04
C LEU A 51 2.66 -0.44 15.51
N VAL A 52 3.63 -0.46 14.61
CA VAL A 52 5.02 -0.85 14.88
C VAL A 52 5.97 0.35 14.93
N THR A 53 5.49 1.58 14.76
CA THR A 53 6.35 2.76 14.74
C THR A 53 6.21 3.54 16.04
N LYS A 54 7.35 3.96 16.59
CA LYS A 54 7.41 5.00 17.61
C LYS A 54 7.63 6.35 16.93
N THR A 55 6.65 7.24 17.05
CA THR A 55 6.76 8.64 16.63
C THR A 55 6.55 9.53 17.84
N GLY A 56 7.04 10.77 17.81
CA GLY A 56 6.86 11.72 18.92
C GLY A 56 5.40 12.01 19.30
N PHE A 57 4.44 11.61 18.46
CA PHE A 57 2.99 11.73 18.70
C PHE A 57 2.28 10.38 18.92
N ILE A 58 2.76 9.29 18.33
CA ILE A 58 2.12 7.96 18.36
C ILE A 58 3.15 6.92 18.78
N ASN A 59 2.90 6.24 19.90
CA ASN A 59 3.63 5.05 20.30
C ASN A 59 2.81 3.83 19.89
N GLY A 60 3.17 3.19 18.79
CA GLY A 60 2.53 1.94 18.37
C GLY A 60 2.68 0.86 19.45
N PRO A 61 1.65 0.04 19.73
CA PRO A 61 1.69 -0.97 20.79
C PRO A 61 2.76 -2.05 20.54
N PHE A 62 3.22 -2.21 19.30
CA PHE A 62 4.26 -3.17 18.90
C PHE A 62 5.60 -2.49 18.61
N ALA A 63 5.75 -1.20 18.92
CA ALA A 63 6.99 -0.45 18.72
C ALA A 63 8.01 -0.74 19.83
N THR A 64 8.35 -2.02 20.03
CA THR A 64 9.29 -2.49 21.05
C THR A 64 10.58 -3.01 20.42
N GLY A 65 11.74 -2.70 21.02
CA GLY A 65 13.03 -3.25 20.59
C GLY A 65 13.51 -2.67 19.27
N VAL A 66 13.76 -3.52 18.26
CA VAL A 66 14.35 -3.12 16.96
C VAL A 66 13.48 -2.09 16.22
N PHE A 67 12.17 -2.08 16.46
CA PHE A 67 11.21 -1.17 15.85
C PHE A 67 11.20 0.24 16.45
N GLU A 68 11.77 0.43 17.63
CA GLU A 68 11.59 1.65 18.42
C GLU A 68 12.35 2.86 17.85
N ASN A 69 13.50 2.63 17.22
CA ASN A 69 14.38 3.67 16.67
C ASN A 69 14.78 3.40 15.20
N SER A 70 14.02 2.55 14.48
CA SER A 70 14.37 2.13 13.12
C SER A 70 13.31 2.52 12.09
N SER A 71 13.72 2.63 10.83
CA SER A 71 12.84 2.81 9.66
C SER A 71 12.00 1.57 9.30
N LEU A 72 11.99 0.55 10.17
CA LEU A 72 11.40 -0.76 9.92
C LEU A 72 9.87 -0.69 9.77
N GLY A 73 9.21 0.28 10.42
CA GLY A 73 7.78 0.52 10.21
C GLY A 73 7.43 0.92 8.77
N LEU A 74 8.35 1.57 8.05
CA LEU A 74 8.15 1.90 6.62
C LEU A 74 8.09 0.62 5.79
N PHE A 75 8.99 -0.34 6.07
CA PHE A 75 9.00 -1.64 5.40
C PHE A 75 7.74 -2.45 5.73
N VAL A 76 7.27 -2.44 6.98
CA VAL A 76 6.02 -3.10 7.36
C VAL A 76 4.85 -2.50 6.59
N SER A 77 4.75 -1.17 6.54
CA SER A 77 3.69 -0.48 5.81
C SER A 77 3.69 -0.81 4.31
N PHE A 78 4.88 -0.86 3.72
CA PHE A 78 5.10 -1.25 2.33
C PHE A 78 4.66 -2.70 2.06
N LEU A 79 5.21 -3.67 2.81
CA LEU A 79 4.98 -5.09 2.58
C LEU A 79 3.51 -5.49 2.80
N VAL A 80 2.86 -4.94 3.83
CA VAL A 80 1.44 -5.22 4.11
C VAL A 80 0.57 -4.68 2.98
N SER A 81 0.82 -3.44 2.51
CA SER A 81 0.05 -2.86 1.41
C SER A 81 0.25 -3.63 0.10
N MET A 82 1.50 -4.05 -0.17
CA MET A 82 1.85 -4.86 -1.34
C MET A 82 1.10 -6.20 -1.33
N ALA A 83 1.16 -6.93 -0.22
CA ALA A 83 0.49 -8.21 -0.08
C ALA A 83 -1.04 -8.07 -0.19
N ALA A 84 -1.62 -7.09 0.51
CA ALA A 84 -3.05 -6.82 0.47
C ALA A 84 -3.52 -6.47 -0.95
N TYR A 85 -2.82 -5.57 -1.64
CA TYR A 85 -3.17 -5.21 -3.00
C TYR A 85 -3.01 -6.40 -3.96
N ARG A 86 -1.94 -7.18 -3.83
CA ARG A 86 -1.74 -8.38 -4.64
C ARG A 86 -2.87 -9.40 -4.45
N LEU A 87 -3.35 -9.59 -3.23
CA LEU A 87 -4.53 -10.43 -2.96
C LEU A 87 -5.78 -9.88 -3.66
N THR A 88 -6.02 -8.56 -3.61
CA THR A 88 -7.16 -7.97 -4.33
C THR A 88 -7.11 -8.21 -5.85
N LEU A 89 -5.90 -8.18 -6.44
CA LEU A 89 -5.68 -8.49 -7.85
C LEU A 89 -5.90 -9.97 -8.18
N MET A 90 -5.65 -10.88 -7.23
CA MET A 90 -5.93 -12.31 -7.43
C MET A 90 -7.44 -12.60 -7.31
N MET A 91 -8.15 -11.88 -6.43
CA MET A 91 -9.57 -12.11 -6.16
C MET A 91 -10.50 -11.52 -7.24
N LYS A 92 -10.13 -10.39 -7.86
CA LYS A 92 -10.83 -9.88 -9.03
C LYS A 92 -10.09 -10.36 -10.27
N PRO A 93 -10.67 -11.26 -11.10
CA PRO A 93 -10.04 -11.65 -12.35
C PRO A 93 -9.77 -10.37 -13.14
N VAL A 94 -8.52 -10.22 -13.58
CA VAL A 94 -8.08 -9.13 -14.44
C VAL A 94 -8.99 -9.16 -15.67
N ARG A 95 -9.97 -8.25 -15.74
CA ARG A 95 -10.69 -8.00 -16.98
C ARG A 95 -9.67 -7.33 -17.89
N SER A 96 -9.10 -8.17 -18.76
CA SER A 96 -8.37 -7.76 -19.96
C SER A 96 -9.30 -7.05 -20.93
#